data_AF-B4WYZ4-F1
#
_entry.id   AF-B4WYZ4-F1
#
_cell.length_a   1.000
_cell.length_b   1.000
_cell.length_c   1.000
_cell.angle_alpha   90.00
_cell.angle_beta   90.00
_cell.angle_gamma   90.00
#
_symmetry.space_group_name_H-M   'P 1'
#
loop_
_entity.id
_entity.type
_entity.pdbx_description
1 polymer ?
#
loop_
_entity_poly.entity_id
_entity_poly.type
_entity_poly.pdbx_seq_one_letter_code
_entity_poly.pdbx_strand_id
1 'polypeptide(L)'
;MRFFLMALLAGLLLACDNGSKDDTQAAPGPASAHTLTDIPAAEWQQQADERFTAAATAWQQALTRFEQSPNADNLAALRDALAQWYQRFANQYLLLASRACQQDGSANRQAILSRLDSWPLYPGYLDALPEWPESGLISDPYLELTRQNLRRQHGATDPAEASLGFAALAVALNGTTDTPKALAAFTGEEDTPARRRQYLKLAGEQLLADHQQLSLSRPLNELALQCGLMETLAHWQQLTDPASEQEDGLLIPALSTTVNKTELLNAVQTMDLAVLARWDQINPGIAGSIKQSEEKGWAPIKAWLTTVSITRR
;
A
#
# COMPACT_ATOMS: atom_id res chain seq x y z
N MET A 1 -31.71 -34.97 53.09
CA MET A 1 -32.67 -33.98 53.62
C MET A 1 -32.25 -32.63 53.06
N ARG A 2 -32.96 -32.10 52.04
CA ARG A 2 -34.05 -31.08 52.17
C ARG A 2 -33.49 -29.79 52.83
N PHE A 3 -33.47 -28.61 52.22
CA PHE A 3 -34.60 -27.91 51.59
C PHE A 3 -34.16 -26.80 50.61
N PHE A 4 -34.96 -26.66 49.55
CA PHE A 4 -35.20 -25.47 48.72
C PHE A 4 -36.03 -24.43 49.48
N LEU A 5 -35.88 -23.13 49.20
CA LEU A 5 -36.92 -22.07 49.21
C LEU A 5 -36.26 -20.74 48.78
N MET A 6 -36.40 -20.30 47.52
CA MET A 6 -37.38 -19.32 47.00
C MET A 6 -37.49 -18.02 47.81
N ALA A 7 -37.14 -16.90 47.17
CA ALA A 7 -37.77 -15.60 47.40
C ALA A 7 -37.87 -14.84 46.07
N LEU A 8 -39.10 -14.47 45.74
CA LEU A 8 -39.61 -13.70 44.60
C LEU A 8 -40.43 -12.54 45.19
N LEU A 9 -40.58 -11.43 44.46
CA LEU A 9 -41.33 -10.17 44.73
C LEU A 9 -40.41 -8.96 44.95
N ALA A 10 -40.70 -7.75 44.47
CA ALA A 10 -41.73 -7.22 43.58
C ALA A 10 -41.27 -5.82 43.13
N GLY A 11 -41.72 -5.38 41.95
CA GLY A 11 -41.58 -4.00 41.51
C GLY A 11 -42.56 -3.05 42.19
N LEU A 12 -42.40 -1.77 41.84
CA LEU A 12 -43.20 -0.57 42.12
C LEU A 12 -42.72 0.29 43.29
N LEU A 13 -41.91 1.30 42.95
CA LEU A 13 -42.14 2.65 43.45
C LEU A 13 -42.12 3.62 42.25
N LEU A 14 -43.33 4.00 41.83
CA LEU A 14 -43.61 5.27 41.18
C LEU A 14 -43.29 6.37 42.20
N ALA A 15 -42.32 7.22 41.87
CA ALA A 15 -42.16 8.53 42.50
C ALA A 15 -42.33 9.58 41.40
N CYS A 16 -43.55 10.08 41.26
CA CYS A 16 -43.75 11.46 40.81
C CYS A 16 -43.47 12.34 42.03
N ASP A 17 -42.46 13.20 41.96
CA ASP A 17 -42.46 14.40 42.79
C ASP A 17 -42.21 15.62 41.90
N ASN A 18 -43.05 16.62 42.16
CA ASN A 18 -43.21 17.83 41.37
C ASN A 18 -42.21 18.89 41.80
N GLY A 19 -41.58 19.51 40.81
CA GLY A 19 -41.28 20.94 40.84
C GLY A 19 -40.27 21.40 41.89
N SER A 20 -39.00 21.38 41.51
CA SER A 20 -38.02 22.36 42.00
C SER A 20 -37.19 22.80 40.80
N LYS A 21 -37.31 24.08 40.45
CA LYS A 21 -36.45 24.75 39.47
C LYS A 21 -35.05 24.78 40.06
N ASP A 22 -34.17 23.94 39.54
CA ASP A 22 -32.74 24.08 39.76
C ASP A 22 -32.11 24.50 38.43
N ASP A 23 -31.50 25.69 38.46
CA ASP A 23 -30.70 26.25 37.38
C ASP A 23 -29.54 25.30 37.09
N THR A 24 -29.75 24.38 36.15
CA THR A 24 -28.67 23.59 35.59
C THR A 24 -27.92 24.50 34.62
N GLN A 25 -26.87 25.12 35.15
CA GLN A 25 -25.77 25.67 34.36
C GLN A 25 -25.32 24.55 33.41
N ALA A 26 -25.67 24.69 32.13
CA ALA A 26 -25.35 23.73 31.10
C ALA A 26 -23.84 23.48 31.14
N ALA A 27 -23.45 22.24 31.44
CA ALA A 27 -22.10 21.78 31.19
C ALA A 27 -21.76 22.14 29.73
N PRO A 28 -20.56 22.66 29.45
CA PRO A 28 -20.15 22.87 28.07
C PRO A 28 -20.32 21.52 27.35
N GLY A 29 -21.18 21.51 26.34
CA GLY A 29 -21.34 20.34 25.48
C GLY A 29 -19.97 19.90 24.97
N PRO A 30 -19.77 18.60 24.66
CA PRO A 30 -18.52 18.15 24.07
C PRO A 30 -18.20 19.06 22.88
N ALA A 31 -16.97 19.56 22.85
CA ALA A 31 -16.45 20.45 21.82
C ALA A 31 -16.93 19.98 20.45
N SER A 32 -17.49 20.90 19.67
CA SER A 32 -18.03 20.67 18.33
C SER A 32 -17.16 19.68 17.57
N ALA A 33 -17.74 18.55 17.16
CA ALA A 33 -17.08 17.64 16.24
C ALA A 33 -16.70 18.46 14.99
N HIS A 34 -15.40 18.73 14.82
CA HIS A 34 -14.91 19.41 13.64
C HIS A 34 -15.33 18.58 12.43
N THR A 35 -16.25 19.12 11.63
CA THR A 35 -16.68 18.47 10.39
C THR A 35 -15.54 18.60 9.41
N LEU A 36 -14.90 17.47 9.08
CA LEU A 36 -13.84 17.43 8.09
C LEU A 36 -14.38 17.92 6.74
N THR A 37 -13.53 18.61 5.99
CA THR A 37 -13.92 19.21 4.73
C THR A 37 -13.66 18.24 3.58
N ASP A 38 -14.72 17.90 2.84
CA ASP A 38 -14.61 17.05 1.68
C ASP A 38 -13.79 17.71 0.56
N ILE A 39 -12.96 16.88 -0.07
CA ILE A 39 -12.12 17.17 -1.22
C ILE A 39 -12.51 16.19 -2.33
N PRO A 40 -13.15 16.68 -3.42
CA PRO A 40 -13.57 15.81 -4.52
C PRO A 40 -12.36 15.13 -5.16
N ALA A 41 -12.35 13.79 -5.19
CA ALA A 41 -11.23 12.99 -5.71
C ALA A 41 -11.70 11.85 -6.64
N ALA A 42 -12.96 11.85 -7.05
CA ALA A 42 -13.55 10.77 -7.85
C ALA A 42 -12.92 10.67 -9.26
N GLU A 43 -12.75 11.79 -9.96
CA GLU A 43 -12.11 11.82 -11.28
C GLU A 43 -10.63 11.43 -11.19
N TRP A 44 -9.91 11.91 -10.16
CA TRP A 44 -8.52 11.52 -9.90
C TRP A 44 -8.39 10.01 -9.69
N GLN A 45 -9.29 9.43 -8.87
CA GLN A 45 -9.36 7.99 -8.63
C GLN A 45 -9.63 7.20 -9.91
N GLN A 46 -10.65 7.59 -10.67
CA GLN A 46 -11.01 6.90 -11.91
C GLN A 46 -9.84 6.86 -12.89
N GLN A 47 -9.19 8.00 -13.13
CA GLN A 47 -8.06 8.07 -14.07
C GLN A 47 -6.86 7.25 -13.59
N ALA A 48 -6.58 7.24 -12.28
CA ALA A 48 -5.50 6.43 -11.71
C ALA A 48 -5.79 4.93 -11.86
N ASP A 49 -7.03 4.51 -11.59
CA ASP A 49 -7.47 3.12 -11.69
C ASP A 49 -7.43 2.62 -13.14
N GLU A 50 -7.89 3.43 -14.10
CA GLU A 50 -7.85 3.10 -15.53
C GLU A 50 -6.42 2.87 -16.01
N ARG A 51 -5.49 3.78 -15.67
CA ARG A 51 -4.08 3.68 -16.06
C ARG A 51 -3.39 2.48 -15.42
N PHE A 52 -3.69 2.21 -14.15
CA PHE A 52 -3.15 1.06 -13.43
C PHE A 52 -3.66 -0.25 -14.02
N THR A 53 -4.98 -0.36 -14.22
CA THR A 53 -5.62 -1.57 -14.76
C THR A 53 -5.16 -1.86 -16.19
N ALA A 54 -4.95 -0.83 -17.00
CA ALA A 54 -4.39 -0.98 -18.34
C ALA A 54 -2.95 -1.54 -18.29
N ALA A 55 -2.10 -1.03 -17.38
CA ALA A 55 -0.73 -1.54 -17.22
C ALA A 55 -0.71 -2.97 -16.65
N ALA A 56 -1.59 -3.29 -15.70
CA ALA A 56 -1.77 -4.65 -15.19
C ALA A 56 -2.15 -5.63 -16.31
N THR A 57 -3.07 -5.21 -17.19
CA THR A 57 -3.49 -6.00 -18.36
C THR A 57 -2.34 -6.20 -19.34
N ALA A 58 -1.54 -5.16 -19.61
CA ALA A 58 -0.36 -5.26 -20.46
C ALA A 58 0.68 -6.25 -19.90
N TRP A 59 0.88 -6.25 -18.57
CA TRP A 59 1.76 -7.21 -17.90
C TRP A 59 1.22 -8.64 -17.97
N GLN A 60 -0.07 -8.87 -17.72
CA GLN A 60 -0.70 -10.19 -17.88
C GLN A 60 -0.57 -10.72 -19.31
N GLN A 61 -0.77 -9.87 -20.31
CA GLN A 61 -0.59 -10.22 -21.72
C GLN A 61 0.88 -10.52 -22.05
N ALA A 62 1.84 -9.79 -21.46
CA ALA A 62 3.25 -10.09 -21.61
C ALA A 62 3.61 -11.45 -20.97
N LEU A 63 3.04 -11.77 -19.81
CA LEU A 63 3.23 -13.05 -19.14
C LEU A 63 2.68 -14.20 -20.00
N THR A 64 1.46 -14.08 -20.51
CA THR A 64 0.88 -15.09 -21.41
C THR A 64 1.71 -15.29 -22.68
N ARG A 65 2.20 -14.20 -23.31
CA ARG A 65 3.08 -14.31 -24.49
C ARG A 65 4.39 -15.02 -24.16
N PHE A 66 4.98 -14.71 -23.00
CA PHE A 66 6.18 -15.37 -22.52
C PHE A 66 5.95 -16.86 -22.24
N GLU A 67 4.84 -17.24 -21.62
CA GLU A 67 4.48 -18.64 -21.37
C GLU A 67 4.28 -19.43 -22.67
N GLN A 68 3.68 -18.81 -23.69
CA GLN A 68 3.48 -19.43 -25.02
C GLN A 68 4.78 -19.57 -25.82
N SER A 69 5.72 -18.64 -25.65
CA SER A 69 7.01 -18.67 -26.33
C SER A 69 8.11 -18.11 -25.43
N PRO A 70 8.71 -18.95 -24.57
CA PRO A 70 9.79 -18.53 -23.68
C PRO A 70 11.07 -18.23 -24.47
N ASN A 71 11.35 -16.96 -24.67
CA ASN A 71 12.57 -16.48 -25.33
C ASN A 71 13.04 -15.16 -24.68
N ALA A 72 14.24 -14.70 -25.07
CA ALA A 72 14.85 -13.51 -24.48
C ALA A 72 14.01 -12.24 -24.70
N ASP A 73 13.41 -12.08 -25.88
CA ASP A 73 12.61 -10.90 -26.23
C ASP A 73 11.31 -10.84 -25.41
N ASN A 74 10.62 -11.97 -25.27
CA ASN A 74 9.40 -12.05 -24.47
C ASN A 74 9.69 -11.91 -22.96
N LEU A 75 10.84 -12.38 -22.48
CA LEU A 75 11.27 -12.14 -21.10
C LEU A 75 11.57 -10.65 -20.87
N ALA A 76 12.26 -9.99 -21.79
CA ALA A 76 12.50 -8.56 -21.73
C ALA A 76 11.18 -7.78 -21.74
N ALA A 77 10.26 -8.11 -22.65
CA ALA A 77 8.94 -7.47 -22.71
C ALA A 77 8.12 -7.67 -21.42
N LEU A 78 8.22 -8.83 -20.76
CA LEU A 78 7.57 -9.08 -19.47
C LEU A 78 8.15 -8.20 -18.35
N ARG A 79 9.48 -8.01 -18.34
CA ARG A 79 10.17 -7.12 -17.39
C ARG A 79 9.81 -5.66 -17.60
N ASP A 80 9.78 -5.22 -18.84
CA ASP A 80 9.40 -3.86 -19.20
C ASP A 80 7.95 -3.58 -18.81
N ALA A 81 7.05 -4.54 -19.01
CA ALA A 81 5.66 -4.42 -18.59
C ALA A 81 5.53 -4.33 -17.06
N LEU A 82 6.35 -5.08 -16.29
CA LEU A 82 6.36 -4.99 -14.82
C LEU A 82 6.83 -3.60 -14.37
N ALA A 83 7.91 -3.09 -14.98
CA ALA A 83 8.43 -1.76 -14.68
C ALA A 83 7.40 -0.67 -14.95
N GLN A 84 6.71 -0.73 -16.10
CA GLN A 84 5.63 0.21 -16.42
C GLN A 84 4.45 0.11 -15.45
N TRP A 85 4.06 -1.11 -15.05
CA TRP A 85 2.99 -1.27 -14.07
C TRP A 85 3.36 -0.69 -12.71
N TYR A 86 4.59 -0.92 -12.25
CA TYR A 86 5.09 -0.36 -11.01
C TYR A 86 5.20 1.17 -11.06
N GLN A 87 5.62 1.74 -12.20
CA GLN A 87 5.57 3.20 -12.40
C GLN A 87 4.14 3.75 -12.23
N ARG A 88 3.11 3.06 -12.76
CA ARG A 88 1.71 3.47 -12.56
C ARG A 88 1.28 3.38 -11.10
N PHE A 89 1.78 2.41 -10.35
CA PHE A 89 1.54 2.32 -8.90
C PHE A 89 2.21 3.48 -8.15
N ALA A 90 3.51 3.70 -8.36
CA ALA A 90 4.25 4.74 -7.65
C ALA A 90 3.72 6.14 -7.98
N ASN A 91 3.33 6.40 -9.23
CA ASN A 91 2.75 7.67 -9.65
C ASN A 91 1.36 7.99 -9.06
N GLN A 92 0.68 7.00 -8.46
CA GLN A 92 -0.58 7.22 -7.73
C GLN A 92 -0.45 6.96 -6.22
N TYR A 93 0.78 6.74 -5.71
CA TYR A 93 0.99 6.33 -4.32
C TYR A 93 0.38 7.31 -3.34
N LEU A 94 0.48 8.62 -3.59
CA LEU A 94 -0.15 9.65 -2.76
C LEU A 94 -1.66 9.42 -2.59
N LEU A 95 -2.37 9.16 -3.70
CA LEU A 95 -3.79 8.89 -3.65
C LEU A 95 -4.09 7.63 -2.83
N LEU A 96 -3.37 6.53 -3.09
CA LEU A 96 -3.57 5.26 -2.38
C LEU A 96 -3.25 5.38 -0.89
N ALA A 97 -2.19 6.10 -0.54
CA ALA A 97 -1.81 6.41 0.84
C ALA A 97 -2.89 7.25 1.52
N SER A 98 -3.44 8.25 0.84
CA SER A 98 -4.57 9.01 1.37
C SER A 98 -5.81 8.14 1.60
N ARG A 99 -6.10 7.19 0.70
CA ARG A 99 -7.19 6.21 0.88
C ARG A 99 -6.93 5.27 2.06
N ALA A 100 -5.69 4.85 2.26
CA ALA A 100 -5.30 4.04 3.41
C ALA A 100 -5.44 4.80 4.72
N CYS A 101 -5.05 6.07 4.76
CA CYS A 101 -5.23 6.97 5.90
C CYS A 101 -6.69 7.30 6.22
N GLN A 102 -7.58 7.28 5.22
CA GLN A 102 -9.01 7.53 5.41
C GLN A 102 -9.68 6.29 6.03
N GLN A 103 -9.50 6.08 7.33
CA GLN A 103 -9.98 4.94 8.12
C GLN A 103 -11.49 4.97 8.36
N ASP A 104 -12.26 4.67 7.33
CA ASP A 104 -13.69 4.38 7.48
C ASP A 104 -13.94 2.86 7.44
N GLY A 105 -14.64 2.35 8.45
CA GLY A 105 -14.99 0.93 8.57
C GLY A 105 -13.88 0.06 9.17
N SER A 106 -14.01 -1.27 9.02
CA SER A 106 -13.13 -2.27 9.65
C SER A 106 -11.95 -2.73 8.78
N ALA A 107 -11.83 -2.23 7.55
CA ALA A 107 -10.78 -2.67 6.63
C ALA A 107 -9.43 -2.05 7.00
N ASN A 108 -8.42 -2.89 7.26
CA ASN A 108 -7.04 -2.46 7.50
C ASN A 108 -6.36 -2.08 6.17
N ARG A 109 -6.70 -0.92 5.62
CA ARG A 109 -6.16 -0.43 4.34
C ARG A 109 -4.67 -0.11 4.39
N GLN A 110 -4.13 0.23 5.55
CA GLN A 110 -2.69 0.45 5.71
C GLN A 110 -1.91 -0.84 5.46
N ALA A 111 -2.39 -1.98 5.98
CA ALA A 111 -1.78 -3.28 5.70
C ALA A 111 -1.90 -3.68 4.21
N ILE A 112 -2.94 -3.23 3.51
CA ILE A 112 -3.09 -3.47 2.07
C ILE A 112 -2.07 -2.65 1.28
N LEU A 113 -1.94 -1.35 1.60
CA LEU A 113 -0.95 -0.48 0.98
C LEU A 113 0.47 -1.00 1.21
N SER A 114 0.79 -1.39 2.44
CA SER A 114 2.10 -1.95 2.80
C SER A 114 2.40 -3.23 2.00
N ARG A 115 1.42 -4.13 1.83
CA ARG A 115 1.58 -5.36 1.03
C ARG A 115 1.79 -5.12 -0.46
N LEU A 116 1.24 -4.04 -1.02
CA LEU A 116 1.42 -3.71 -2.44
C LEU A 116 2.89 -3.44 -2.78
N ASP A 117 3.68 -2.97 -1.82
CA ASP A 117 5.07 -2.59 -2.05
C ASP A 117 5.97 -2.77 -0.82
N SER A 118 6.05 -4.00 -0.30
CA SER A 118 6.85 -4.32 0.88
C SER A 118 8.34 -4.45 0.54
N TRP A 119 9.12 -3.46 0.93
CA TRP A 119 10.58 -3.50 0.93
C TRP A 119 11.12 -2.69 2.11
N PRO A 120 12.34 -2.98 2.61
CA PRO A 120 13.24 -4.07 2.18
C PRO A 120 12.67 -5.47 2.44
N LEU A 121 13.18 -6.49 1.76
CA LEU A 121 12.73 -7.88 1.91
C LEU A 121 13.88 -8.88 1.87
N TYR A 122 13.65 -10.08 2.39
CA TYR A 122 14.57 -11.22 2.28
C TYR A 122 14.38 -11.96 0.95
N PRO A 123 15.27 -11.81 -0.05
CA PRO A 123 15.07 -12.45 -1.36
C PRO A 123 15.08 -13.98 -1.24
N GLY A 124 15.90 -14.54 -0.33
CA GLY A 124 16.00 -15.98 -0.07
C GLY A 124 14.77 -16.59 0.61
N TYR A 125 13.92 -15.78 1.25
CA TYR A 125 12.62 -16.22 1.74
C TYR A 125 11.64 -16.47 0.58
N LEU A 126 11.66 -15.60 -0.43
CA LEU A 126 10.75 -15.68 -1.56
C LEU A 126 11.18 -16.76 -2.56
N ASP A 127 12.43 -16.71 -3.00
CA ASP A 127 12.93 -17.52 -4.10
C ASP A 127 14.36 -18.02 -3.80
N ALA A 128 14.75 -19.06 -4.54
CA ALA A 128 16.06 -19.67 -4.44
C ALA A 128 17.18 -18.68 -4.76
N LEU A 129 18.21 -18.68 -3.90
CA LEU A 129 19.50 -18.02 -4.12
C LEU A 129 20.52 -19.05 -4.63
N PRO A 130 21.61 -18.64 -5.31
CA PRO A 130 22.59 -19.58 -5.86
C PRO A 130 23.18 -20.56 -4.83
N GLU A 131 23.47 -20.07 -3.62
CA GLU A 131 23.99 -20.87 -2.50
C GLU A 131 22.93 -21.84 -1.93
N TRP A 132 21.64 -21.57 -2.18
CA TRP A 132 20.48 -22.27 -1.61
C TRP A 132 19.40 -22.51 -2.69
N PRO A 133 19.65 -23.41 -3.68
CA PRO A 133 18.79 -23.57 -4.85
C PRO A 133 17.39 -24.13 -4.54
N GLU A 134 17.25 -24.81 -3.42
CA GLU A 134 15.99 -25.40 -2.95
C GLU A 134 15.26 -24.52 -1.91
N SER A 135 15.80 -23.35 -1.57
CA SER A 135 15.18 -22.47 -0.57
C SER A 135 14.07 -21.59 -1.16
N GLY A 136 13.28 -21.04 -0.24
CA GLY A 136 12.26 -20.05 -0.54
C GLY A 136 10.90 -20.64 -0.89
N LEU A 137 9.86 -19.82 -0.73
CA LEU A 137 8.46 -20.20 -0.94
C LEU A 137 8.20 -20.78 -2.35
N ILE A 138 8.90 -20.25 -3.36
CA ILE A 138 8.73 -20.71 -4.75
C ILE A 138 9.31 -22.12 -4.93
N SER A 139 10.39 -22.48 -4.25
CA SER A 139 11.01 -23.82 -4.37
C SER A 139 10.39 -24.84 -3.42
N ASP A 140 9.67 -24.43 -2.36
CA ASP A 140 9.09 -25.35 -1.37
C ASP A 140 8.00 -26.26 -1.98
N PRO A 141 8.24 -27.58 -2.13
CA PRO A 141 7.27 -28.50 -2.74
C PRO A 141 6.06 -28.77 -1.84
N TYR A 142 6.16 -28.51 -0.53
CA TYR A 142 5.07 -28.71 0.44
C TYR A 142 4.13 -27.50 0.52
N LEU A 143 4.57 -26.34 0.04
CA LEU A 143 3.72 -25.17 -0.10
C LEU A 143 2.95 -25.22 -1.41
N GLU A 144 1.64 -25.42 -1.32
CA GLU A 144 0.73 -25.20 -2.45
C GLU A 144 0.68 -23.70 -2.80
N LEU A 145 1.04 -23.34 -4.03
CA LEU A 145 0.97 -21.95 -4.47
C LEU A 145 -0.46 -21.54 -4.81
N THR A 146 -1.08 -20.82 -3.87
CA THR A 146 -2.38 -20.17 -4.05
C THR A 146 -2.32 -18.73 -3.53
N ARG A 147 -3.18 -17.84 -4.04
CA ARG A 147 -3.25 -16.45 -3.52
C ARG A 147 -3.51 -16.41 -2.01
N GLN A 148 -4.31 -17.33 -1.49
CA GLN A 148 -4.58 -17.43 -0.06
C GLN A 148 -3.32 -17.82 0.74
N ASN A 149 -2.56 -18.81 0.27
CA ASN A 149 -1.32 -19.23 0.92
C ASN A 149 -0.28 -18.12 0.85
N LEU A 150 -0.09 -17.48 -0.31
CA LEU A 150 0.84 -16.34 -0.44
C LEU A 150 0.49 -15.22 0.54
N ARG A 151 -0.78 -14.84 0.66
CA ARG A 151 -1.22 -13.84 1.66
C ARG A 151 -0.97 -14.26 3.10
N ARG A 152 -1.08 -15.56 3.42
CA ARG A 152 -0.78 -16.08 4.77
C ARG A 152 0.71 -16.08 5.08
N GLN A 153 1.54 -16.30 4.07
CA GLN A 153 3.00 -16.29 4.19
C GLN A 153 3.56 -14.87 4.26
N HIS A 154 2.91 -13.90 3.59
CA HIS A 154 3.36 -12.51 3.56
C HIS A 154 3.47 -11.91 4.97
N GLY A 155 4.69 -11.63 5.41
CA GLY A 155 4.94 -10.99 6.69
C GLY A 155 4.52 -11.84 7.90
N ALA A 156 4.50 -13.17 7.77
CA ALA A 156 3.92 -14.06 8.78
C ALA A 156 4.69 -14.06 10.11
N THR A 157 6.02 -14.03 10.03
CA THR A 157 6.95 -14.04 11.17
C THR A 157 7.78 -12.77 11.23
N ASP A 158 8.10 -12.20 10.07
CA ASP A 158 8.86 -10.95 9.94
C ASP A 158 8.30 -10.11 8.77
N PRO A 159 8.08 -8.78 8.90
CA PRO A 159 7.61 -7.93 7.80
C PRO A 159 8.44 -8.00 6.51
N ALA A 160 9.75 -8.28 6.61
CA ALA A 160 10.64 -8.44 5.47
C ALA A 160 10.53 -9.81 4.78
N GLU A 161 9.81 -10.77 5.35
CA GLU A 161 9.38 -12.01 4.67
C GLU A 161 8.23 -11.73 3.69
N ALA A 162 8.51 -10.89 2.70
CA ALA A 162 7.54 -10.44 1.72
C ALA A 162 7.34 -11.49 0.61
N SER A 163 6.15 -12.10 0.57
CA SER A 163 5.75 -13.03 -0.50
C SER A 163 4.94 -12.38 -1.63
N LEU A 164 4.55 -11.11 -1.48
CA LEU A 164 3.60 -10.39 -2.35
C LEU A 164 4.06 -8.93 -2.51
N GLY A 165 3.47 -8.24 -3.48
CA GLY A 165 3.79 -6.85 -3.81
C GLY A 165 4.77 -6.70 -4.97
N PHE A 166 5.00 -5.47 -5.40
CA PHE A 166 5.89 -5.16 -6.54
C PHE A 166 7.33 -5.58 -6.30
N ALA A 167 7.85 -5.39 -5.08
CA ALA A 167 9.21 -5.79 -4.75
C ALA A 167 9.43 -7.30 -4.82
N ALA A 168 8.50 -8.10 -4.28
CA ALA A 168 8.54 -9.56 -4.39
C ALA A 168 8.44 -10.03 -5.86
N LEU A 169 7.51 -9.46 -6.64
CA LEU A 169 7.41 -9.72 -8.08
C LEU A 169 8.72 -9.37 -8.83
N ALA A 170 9.35 -8.25 -8.47
CA ALA A 170 10.61 -7.83 -9.08
C ALA A 170 11.74 -8.82 -8.78
N VAL A 171 11.86 -9.31 -7.54
CA VAL A 171 12.86 -10.33 -7.18
C VAL A 171 12.61 -11.63 -7.94
N ALA A 172 11.37 -12.12 -7.98
CA ALA A 172 11.04 -13.36 -8.68
C ALA A 172 11.30 -13.28 -10.20
N LEU A 173 11.05 -12.11 -10.82
CA LEU A 173 11.20 -11.93 -12.27
C LEU A 173 12.61 -11.50 -12.69
N ASN A 174 13.24 -10.61 -11.94
CA ASN A 174 14.53 -10.00 -12.30
C ASN A 174 15.70 -10.64 -11.56
N GLY A 175 15.47 -11.23 -10.39
CA GLY A 175 16.53 -11.61 -9.45
C GLY A 175 17.05 -10.42 -8.66
N THR A 176 18.17 -10.62 -7.98
CA THR A 176 18.90 -9.54 -7.32
C THR A 176 19.94 -8.94 -8.27
N THR A 177 20.57 -7.82 -7.90
CA THR A 177 21.68 -7.24 -8.68
C THR A 177 22.82 -8.23 -8.88
N ASP A 178 23.14 -9.01 -7.86
CA ASP A 178 24.22 -10.00 -7.89
C ASP A 178 23.80 -11.32 -8.57
N THR A 179 22.50 -11.60 -8.57
CA THR A 179 21.93 -12.87 -9.04
C THR A 179 20.77 -12.66 -10.02
N PRO A 180 21.03 -12.03 -11.18
CA PRO A 180 19.97 -11.78 -12.15
C PRO A 180 19.40 -13.08 -12.70
N LYS A 181 18.07 -13.16 -12.84
CA LYS A 181 17.40 -14.34 -13.39
C LYS A 181 17.61 -14.39 -14.90
N ALA A 182 18.31 -15.41 -15.40
CA ALA A 182 18.39 -15.68 -16.83
C ALA A 182 17.10 -16.34 -17.37
N LEU A 183 16.97 -16.46 -18.69
CA LEU A 183 15.85 -17.19 -19.33
C LEU A 183 15.69 -18.61 -18.78
N ALA A 184 16.80 -19.30 -18.51
CA ALA A 184 16.83 -20.66 -17.95
C ALA A 184 16.10 -20.77 -16.60
N ALA A 185 15.98 -19.69 -15.83
CA ALA A 185 15.21 -19.69 -14.58
C ALA A 185 13.70 -19.85 -14.80
N PHE A 186 13.24 -19.76 -16.04
CA PHE A 186 11.82 -19.81 -16.40
C PHE A 186 11.51 -20.85 -17.47
N THR A 187 12.50 -21.51 -18.06
CA THR A 187 12.32 -22.51 -19.11
C THR A 187 12.56 -23.91 -18.54
N GLY A 188 11.46 -24.58 -18.18
CA GLY A 188 11.40 -25.90 -17.58
C GLY A 188 9.94 -26.24 -17.24
N GLU A 189 9.54 -27.48 -17.48
CA GLU A 189 8.14 -27.94 -17.30
C GLU A 189 7.89 -28.50 -15.89
N GLU A 190 8.90 -29.07 -15.25
CA GLU A 190 8.87 -29.56 -13.88
C GLU A 190 9.71 -28.65 -12.96
N ASP A 191 9.48 -28.73 -11.64
CA ASP A 191 10.25 -28.04 -10.59
C ASP A 191 10.11 -26.50 -10.54
N THR A 192 11.14 -25.83 -10.00
CA THR A 192 11.18 -24.41 -9.65
C THR A 192 10.82 -23.45 -10.80
N PRO A 193 11.24 -23.66 -12.07
CA PRO A 193 10.84 -22.77 -13.17
C PRO A 193 9.33 -22.69 -13.39
N ALA A 194 8.62 -23.83 -13.35
CA ALA A 194 7.17 -23.86 -13.49
C ALA A 194 6.46 -23.20 -12.30
N ARG A 195 6.92 -23.49 -11.08
CA ARG A 195 6.42 -22.85 -9.86
C ARG A 195 6.65 -21.34 -9.85
N ARG A 196 7.78 -20.86 -10.40
CA ARG A 196 8.06 -19.42 -10.55
C ARG A 196 7.08 -18.74 -11.50
N ARG A 197 6.75 -19.35 -12.64
CA ARG A 197 5.71 -18.82 -13.56
C ARG A 197 4.34 -18.78 -12.88
N GLN A 198 3.98 -19.84 -12.15
CA GLN A 198 2.75 -19.90 -11.36
C GLN A 198 2.71 -18.80 -10.28
N TYR A 199 3.82 -18.61 -9.55
CA TYR A 199 3.95 -17.54 -8.56
C TYR A 199 3.72 -16.16 -9.18
N LEU A 200 4.40 -15.85 -10.29
CA LEU A 200 4.26 -14.55 -10.97
C LEU A 200 2.78 -14.27 -11.26
N LYS A 201 2.07 -15.22 -11.87
CA LYS A 201 0.64 -15.11 -12.15
C LYS A 201 -0.18 -14.81 -10.90
N LEU A 202 -0.03 -15.60 -9.84
CA LEU A 202 -0.80 -15.47 -8.61
C LEU A 202 -0.49 -14.15 -7.87
N ALA A 203 0.77 -13.76 -7.81
CA ALA A 203 1.20 -12.51 -7.17
C ALA A 203 0.68 -11.29 -7.96
N GLY A 204 0.70 -11.32 -9.29
CA GLY A 204 0.10 -10.28 -10.12
C GLY A 204 -1.43 -10.19 -9.95
N GLU A 205 -2.13 -11.32 -9.91
CA GLU A 205 -3.57 -11.34 -9.61
C GLU A 205 -3.88 -10.76 -8.22
N GLN A 206 -3.05 -11.09 -7.21
CA GLN A 206 -3.23 -10.57 -5.86
C GLN A 206 -2.96 -9.06 -5.77
N LEU A 207 -1.96 -8.57 -6.50
CA LEU A 207 -1.63 -7.15 -6.55
C LEU A 207 -2.80 -6.33 -7.10
N LEU A 208 -3.44 -6.80 -8.16
CA LEU A 208 -4.65 -6.16 -8.70
C LEU A 208 -5.81 -6.18 -7.69
N ALA A 209 -6.01 -7.31 -6.99
CA ALA A 209 -7.04 -7.43 -5.96
C ALA A 209 -6.79 -6.53 -4.73
N ASP A 210 -5.54 -6.23 -4.43
CA ASP A 210 -5.15 -5.33 -3.34
C ASP A 210 -5.36 -3.87 -3.73
N HIS A 211 -4.97 -3.49 -4.96
CA HIS A 211 -5.25 -2.16 -5.50
C HIS A 211 -6.74 -1.84 -5.52
N GLN A 212 -7.58 -2.80 -5.95
CA GLN A 212 -9.04 -2.65 -5.96
C GLN A 212 -9.64 -2.35 -4.58
N GLN A 213 -9.02 -2.80 -3.49
CA GLN A 213 -9.49 -2.50 -2.13
C GLN A 213 -9.15 -1.07 -1.68
N LEU A 214 -8.25 -0.39 -2.37
CA LEU A 214 -7.88 1.01 -2.15
C LEU A 214 -8.58 1.97 -3.14
N SER A 215 -9.12 1.45 -4.25
CA SER A 215 -9.96 2.21 -5.19
C SER A 215 -11.32 2.50 -4.59
N LEU A 216 -11.55 3.74 -4.16
CA LEU A 216 -12.79 4.18 -3.55
C LEU A 216 -13.33 5.42 -4.26
N SER A 217 -14.52 5.31 -4.87
CA SER A 217 -15.20 6.44 -5.53
C SER A 217 -15.95 7.32 -4.52
N ARG A 218 -15.18 8.02 -3.68
CA ARG A 218 -15.71 8.95 -2.66
C ARG A 218 -14.76 10.13 -2.43
N PRO A 219 -15.22 11.24 -1.84
CA PRO A 219 -14.33 12.34 -1.46
C PRO A 219 -13.22 11.89 -0.50
N LEU A 220 -12.05 12.51 -0.63
CA LEU A 220 -11.04 12.52 0.42
C LEU A 220 -11.39 13.63 1.42
N ASN A 221 -10.71 13.64 2.55
CA ASN A 221 -10.71 14.80 3.44
C ASN A 221 -9.27 15.31 3.65
N GLU A 222 -9.15 16.48 4.25
CA GLU A 222 -7.88 17.18 4.43
C GLU A 222 -6.90 16.42 5.33
N LEU A 223 -7.38 15.63 6.29
CA LEU A 223 -6.53 14.78 7.14
C LEU A 223 -6.00 13.58 6.36
N ALA A 224 -6.84 12.95 5.53
CA ALA A 224 -6.45 11.83 4.68
C ALA A 224 -5.39 12.25 3.65
N LEU A 225 -5.53 13.42 3.01
CA LEU A 225 -4.51 13.95 2.10
C LEU A 225 -3.20 14.27 2.81
N GLN A 226 -3.26 14.93 3.97
CA GLN A 226 -2.06 15.23 4.75
C GLN A 226 -1.34 13.96 5.20
N CYS A 227 -2.08 12.98 5.73
CA CYS A 227 -1.54 11.68 6.12
C CYS A 227 -0.94 10.95 4.92
N GLY A 228 -1.64 10.88 3.78
CA GLY A 228 -1.11 10.24 2.57
C GLY A 228 0.17 10.91 2.05
N LEU A 229 0.29 12.24 2.17
CA LEU A 229 1.52 12.96 1.83
C LEU A 229 2.66 12.63 2.79
N MET A 230 2.37 12.51 4.10
CA MET A 230 3.36 12.07 5.08
C MET A 230 3.83 10.63 4.83
N GLU A 231 2.91 9.72 4.52
CA GLU A 231 3.21 8.33 4.15
C GLU A 231 4.06 8.26 2.86
N THR A 232 3.70 9.05 1.83
CA THR A 232 4.49 9.12 0.57
C THR A 232 5.91 9.63 0.83
N LEU A 233 6.04 10.66 1.67
CA LEU A 233 7.34 11.18 2.07
C LEU A 233 8.13 10.13 2.87
N ALA A 234 7.50 9.44 3.82
CA ALA A 234 8.15 8.40 4.61
C ALA A 234 8.64 7.24 3.74
N HIS A 235 7.81 6.80 2.78
CA HIS A 235 8.19 5.78 1.77
C HIS A 235 9.41 6.25 0.97
N TRP A 236 9.44 7.50 0.49
CA TRP A 236 10.63 8.04 -0.17
C TRP A 236 11.85 8.13 0.75
N GLN A 237 11.67 8.55 2.00
CA GLN A 237 12.77 8.67 2.98
C GLN A 237 13.40 7.31 3.27
N GLN A 238 12.61 6.25 3.37
CA GLN A 238 13.09 4.89 3.57
C GLN A 238 14.08 4.46 2.47
N LEU A 239 13.85 4.83 1.21
CA LEU A 239 14.81 4.55 0.12
C LEU A 239 16.15 5.26 0.29
N THR A 240 16.14 6.41 0.97
CA THR A 240 17.34 7.24 1.15
C THR A 240 18.03 7.00 2.47
N ASP A 241 17.42 6.22 3.36
CA ASP A 241 17.98 5.89 4.66
C ASP A 241 19.01 4.77 4.50
N PRO A 242 20.31 5.03 4.78
CA PRO A 242 21.33 3.99 4.77
C PRO A 242 21.06 2.87 5.79
N ALA A 243 20.11 3.06 6.71
CA ALA A 243 19.69 2.03 7.65
C ALA A 243 18.72 0.99 7.06
N SER A 244 18.11 1.25 5.91
CA SER A 244 17.07 0.38 5.36
C SER A 244 17.57 -0.99 4.86
N GLU A 245 18.89 -1.21 4.77
CA GLU A 245 19.51 -2.50 4.43
C GLU A 245 20.54 -2.94 5.49
N GLN A 246 20.40 -2.47 6.75
CA GLN A 246 21.39 -2.75 7.80
C GLN A 246 21.40 -4.19 8.30
N GLU A 247 20.30 -4.93 8.16
CA GLU A 247 20.25 -6.35 8.51
C GLU A 247 20.74 -7.20 7.34
N ASP A 248 21.61 -8.17 7.65
CA ASP A 248 22.21 -9.03 6.65
C ASP A 248 21.15 -9.81 5.88
N GLY A 249 21.21 -9.77 4.55
CA GLY A 249 20.24 -10.40 3.66
C GLY A 249 19.00 -9.57 3.31
N LEU A 250 18.78 -8.38 3.89
CA LEU A 250 17.75 -7.46 3.42
C LEU A 250 18.12 -6.83 2.08
N LEU A 251 17.12 -6.66 1.22
CA LEU A 251 17.28 -6.09 -0.12
C LEU A 251 16.13 -5.15 -0.47
N ILE A 252 16.45 -3.97 -0.99
CA ILE A 252 15.51 -3.17 -1.79
C ILE A 252 15.77 -3.49 -3.28
N PRO A 253 14.80 -4.08 -4.01
CA PRO A 253 15.03 -4.43 -5.41
C PRO A 253 15.39 -3.22 -6.26
N ALA A 254 16.34 -3.36 -7.20
CA ALA A 254 16.80 -2.25 -8.04
C ALA A 254 15.66 -1.55 -8.80
N LEU A 255 14.62 -2.31 -9.19
CA LEU A 255 13.42 -1.75 -9.81
C LEU A 255 12.65 -0.85 -8.83
N SER A 256 12.47 -1.28 -7.57
CA SER A 256 11.82 -0.50 -6.51
C SER A 256 12.55 0.82 -6.27
N THR A 257 13.87 0.79 -6.17
CA THR A 257 14.69 2.01 -6.02
C THR A 257 14.54 2.92 -7.24
N THR A 258 14.66 2.37 -8.45
CA THR A 258 14.60 3.15 -9.71
C THR A 258 13.25 3.84 -9.88
N VAL A 259 12.16 3.10 -9.68
CA VAL A 259 10.79 3.62 -9.83
C VAL A 259 10.49 4.65 -8.75
N ASN A 260 10.63 4.29 -7.48
CA ASN A 260 10.16 5.15 -6.39
C ASN A 260 11.02 6.40 -6.18
N LYS A 261 12.31 6.38 -6.57
CA LYS A 261 13.20 7.57 -6.47
C LYS A 261 12.63 8.79 -7.21
N THR A 262 11.90 8.56 -8.29
CA THR A 262 11.33 9.63 -9.13
C THR A 262 9.82 9.69 -9.02
N GLU A 263 9.14 8.53 -9.14
CA GLU A 263 7.70 8.52 -9.32
C GLU A 263 6.90 8.95 -8.10
N LEU A 264 7.42 8.79 -6.87
CA LEU A 264 6.75 9.25 -5.66
C LEU A 264 6.62 10.78 -5.61
N LEU A 265 7.68 11.49 -5.99
CA LEU A 265 7.62 12.95 -6.04
C LEU A 265 6.79 13.42 -7.24
N ASN A 266 6.91 12.74 -8.39
CA ASN A 266 6.05 13.01 -9.54
C ASN A 266 4.57 12.87 -9.15
N ALA A 267 4.19 11.84 -8.40
CA ALA A 267 2.82 11.64 -7.93
C ALA A 267 2.27 12.86 -7.15
N VAL A 268 3.12 13.51 -6.35
CA VAL A 268 2.76 14.72 -5.61
C VAL A 268 2.67 15.92 -6.55
N GLN A 269 3.66 16.08 -7.44
CA GLN A 269 3.75 17.21 -8.38
C GLN A 269 2.64 17.22 -9.42
N THR A 270 2.19 16.03 -9.84
CA THR A 270 1.15 15.84 -10.85
C THR A 270 -0.19 15.47 -10.22
N MET A 271 -0.41 15.82 -8.95
CA MET A 271 -1.72 15.70 -8.31
C MET A 271 -2.79 16.41 -9.16
N ASP A 272 -4.01 15.87 -9.16
CA ASP A 272 -5.16 16.50 -9.81
C ASP A 272 -5.32 17.98 -9.38
N LEU A 273 -5.50 18.86 -10.36
CA LEU A 273 -5.51 20.31 -10.13
C LEU A 273 -6.71 20.77 -9.31
N ALA A 274 -7.87 20.12 -9.46
CA ALA A 274 -9.06 20.47 -8.69
C ALA A 274 -8.91 20.03 -7.23
N VAL A 275 -8.34 18.83 -7.00
CA VAL A 275 -7.95 18.36 -5.67
C VAL A 275 -6.96 19.32 -5.01
N LEU A 276 -5.90 19.71 -5.72
CA LEU A 276 -4.87 20.61 -5.19
C LEU A 276 -5.45 21.99 -4.84
N ALA A 277 -6.23 22.58 -5.75
CA ALA A 277 -6.86 23.88 -5.51
C ALA A 277 -7.79 23.85 -4.29
N ARG A 278 -8.57 22.77 -4.13
CA ARG A 278 -9.45 22.60 -2.97
C ARG A 278 -8.64 22.38 -1.69
N TRP A 279 -7.57 21.59 -1.74
CA TRP A 279 -6.73 21.32 -0.59
C TRP A 279 -6.00 22.58 -0.11
N ASP A 280 -5.52 23.42 -1.02
CA ASP A 280 -4.84 24.68 -0.69
C ASP A 280 -5.78 25.71 -0.07
N GLN A 281 -7.06 25.73 -0.45
CA GLN A 281 -8.07 26.55 0.25
C GLN A 281 -8.23 26.14 1.72
N ILE A 282 -8.07 24.84 2.02
CA ILE A 282 -8.23 24.28 3.38
C ILE A 282 -6.92 24.39 4.18
N ASN A 283 -5.78 24.13 3.54
CA ASN A 283 -4.45 24.24 4.11
C ASN A 283 -3.54 25.09 3.20
N PRO A 284 -3.56 26.42 3.36
CA PRO A 284 -2.83 27.33 2.49
C PRO A 284 -1.34 27.04 2.39
N GLY A 285 -0.80 27.24 1.19
CA GLY A 285 0.64 27.15 0.90
C GLY A 285 1.09 25.79 0.37
N ILE A 286 0.22 24.78 0.33
CA ILE A 286 0.56 23.47 -0.25
C ILE A 286 0.80 23.61 -1.75
N ALA A 287 -0.05 24.35 -2.47
CA ALA A 287 0.11 24.53 -3.91
C ALA A 287 1.45 25.21 -4.26
N GLY A 288 1.83 26.23 -3.49
CA GLY A 288 3.13 26.88 -3.62
C GLY A 288 4.31 25.96 -3.28
N SER A 289 4.15 25.07 -2.30
CA SER A 289 5.18 24.12 -1.88
C SER A 289 5.37 23.00 -2.90
N ILE A 290 4.29 22.47 -3.47
CA ILE A 290 4.35 21.49 -4.56
C ILE A 290 5.01 22.10 -5.79
N LYS A 291 4.64 23.32 -6.19
CA LYS A 291 5.28 24.01 -7.31
C LYS A 291 6.79 24.19 -7.11
N GLN A 292 7.21 24.64 -5.92
CA GLN A 292 8.65 24.78 -5.61
C GLN A 292 9.39 23.43 -5.57
N SER A 293 8.67 22.32 -5.35
CA SER A 293 9.29 20.99 -5.33
C SER A 293 9.80 20.53 -6.70
N GLU A 294 9.28 21.10 -7.80
CA GLU A 294 9.73 20.82 -9.17
C GLU A 294 11.23 21.10 -9.32
N GLU A 295 11.73 22.15 -8.66
CA GLU A 295 13.14 22.53 -8.66
C GLU A 295 13.89 22.02 -7.43
N LYS A 296 13.24 22.00 -6.26
CA LYS A 296 13.90 21.79 -4.95
C LYS A 296 13.67 20.40 -4.35
N GLY A 297 13.04 19.49 -5.10
CA GLY A 297 12.67 18.17 -4.62
C GLY A 297 11.74 18.24 -3.40
N TRP A 298 11.85 17.28 -2.48
CA TRP A 298 11.00 17.19 -1.29
C TRP A 298 11.15 18.32 -0.26
N ALA A 299 12.15 19.20 -0.37
CA ALA A 299 12.46 20.18 0.67
C ALA A 299 11.31 21.17 0.98
N PRO A 300 10.63 21.79 0.00
CA PRO A 300 9.52 22.71 0.28
C PRO A 300 8.30 21.99 0.89
N ILE A 301 8.01 20.77 0.43
CA ILE A 301 6.93 19.93 0.97
C ILE A 301 7.19 19.61 2.45
N LYS A 302 8.41 19.18 2.79
CA LYS A 302 8.81 18.94 4.19
C LYS A 302 8.63 20.17 5.06
N ALA A 303 9.09 21.33 4.59
CA ALA A 303 8.95 22.58 5.32
C ALA A 303 7.47 22.91 5.59
N TRP A 304 6.62 22.79 4.57
CA TRP A 304 5.18 23.04 4.72
C TRP A 304 4.52 22.07 5.72
N LEU A 305 4.84 20.77 5.67
CA LEU A 305 4.32 19.76 6.61
C LEU A 305 4.61 20.13 8.07
N THR A 306 5.78 20.72 8.36
CA THR A 306 6.09 21.19 9.73
C THR A 306 5.19 22.34 10.19
N THR A 307 4.77 23.22 9.29
CA THR A 307 3.91 24.37 9.64
C THR A 307 2.46 23.96 9.91
N VAL A 308 1.91 23.02 9.14
CA VAL A 308 0.51 22.59 9.30
C VAL A 308 0.32 21.63 10.47
N SER A 309 1.36 20.89 10.85
CA SER A 309 1.33 19.96 11.99
C SER A 309 1.31 20.68 13.35
N ILE A 310 1.87 21.89 13.43
CA ILE A 310 1.88 22.72 14.65
C ILE A 310 0.53 23.41 14.86
N THR A 311 -0.20 23.69 13.78
CA THR A 311 -1.43 24.51 13.82
C THR A 311 -2.69 23.72 14.23
N ARG A 312 -2.59 22.38 14.35
CA ARG A 312 -3.71 21.48 14.67
C ARG A 312 -3.60 20.81 16.07
N ARG A 313 -2.70 21.27 16.94
CA ARG A 313 -2.64 20.86 18.35
C ARG A 313 -3.37 21.85 19.25
#